data_AF-A0A6J7LPQ5-F1
#
_entry.id   AF-A0A6J7LPQ5-F1
#
_cell.length_a   1.000
_cell.length_b   1.000
_cell.length_c   1.000
_cell.angle_alpha   90.00
_cell.angle_beta   90.00
_cell.angle_gamma   90.00
#
_symmetry.space_group_name_H-M   'P 1'
#
loop_
_entity.id
_entity.type
_entity.pdbx_description
1 polymer ?
#
loop_
_entity_poly.entity_id
_entity_poly.type
_entity_poly.pdbx_seq_one_letter_code
_entity_poly.pdbx_strand_id
1 'polypeptide(L)' 'MGGEDWRPLLEQTRSAARRLTSQGRAVISQGGRVVDPSTAKGPIRIGLL' A
#
# COMPACT_ATOMS: atom_id res chain seq x y z
N MET A 1 3.15 -3.16 22.00
CA MET A 1 4.56 -3.17 21.54
C MET A 1 4.59 -2.85 20.06
N GLY A 2 4.85 -1.60 19.69
CA GLY A 2 5.19 -1.20 18.32
C GLY A 2 6.64 -0.72 18.38
N GLY A 3 7.58 -1.66 18.19
CA GLY A 3 8.99 -1.46 18.48
C GLY A 3 9.66 -0.47 17.53
N GLU A 4 10.12 0.63 18.11
CA GLU A 4 11.23 1.54 17.78
C GLU A 4 11.41 2.14 16.36
N ASP A 5 11.04 1.54 15.23
CA ASP A 5 11.09 2.26 13.93
C ASP A 5 10.21 1.61 12.84
N TRP A 6 9.04 2.18 12.58
CA TRP A 6 8.08 1.68 11.59
C TRP A 6 8.39 2.14 10.15
N ARG A 7 9.19 3.20 10.00
CA ARG A 7 9.58 3.79 8.72
C ARG A 7 10.27 2.79 7.77
N PRO A 8 11.22 1.95 8.21
CA PRO A 8 11.86 0.95 7.34
C PRO A 8 10.90 -0.14 6.85
N LEU A 9 9.77 -0.36 7.54
CA LEU A 9 8.76 -1.34 7.14
C LEU A 9 7.85 -0.85 6.00
N LEU A 10 7.87 0.46 5.69
CA LEU A 10 6.99 1.04 4.68
C LEU A 10 7.22 0.45 3.28
N GLU A 11 8.47 0.18 2.90
CA GLU A 11 8.78 -0.39 1.59
C GLU A 11 8.28 -1.85 1.48
N GLN A 12 8.51 -2.66 2.52
CA GLN A 12 7.96 -4.02 2.59
C GLN A 12 6.42 -4.02 2.55
N THR A 13 5.80 -3.10 3.28
CA THR A 13 4.35 -2.92 3.29
C THR A 13 3.83 -2.57 1.90
N ARG A 14 4.49 -1.65 1.17
CA ARG A 14 4.14 -1.31 -0.22
C ARG A 14 4.31 -2.49 -1.17
N SER A 15 5.36 -3.29 -1.01
CA SER A 15 5.60 -4.49 -1.81
C SER A 15 4.49 -5.52 -1.61
N ALA A 16 4.11 -5.80 -0.37
CA ALA A 16 3.00 -6.70 -0.05
C ALA A 16 1.67 -6.19 -0.63
N ALA A 17 1.39 -4.89 -0.49
CA ALA A 17 0.19 -4.27 -1.03
C ALA A 17 0.12 -4.40 -2.57
N ARG A 18 1.23 -4.15 -3.28
CA ARG A 18 1.32 -4.34 -4.75
C ARG A 18 1.03 -5.78 -5.17
N ARG A 19 1.57 -6.76 -4.44
CA ARG A 19 1.30 -8.18 -4.71
C ARG A 19 -0.18 -8.50 -4.55
N LEU A 20 -0.82 -8.04 -3.47
CA LEU A 20 -2.24 -8.25 -3.24
C LEU A 20 -3.12 -7.57 -4.29
N THR A 21 -2.76 -6.37 -4.74
CA THR A 21 -3.44 -5.69 -5.85
C THR A 21 -3.28 -6.45 -7.17
N SER A 22 -2.07 -6.93 -7.47
CA SER A 22 -1.82 -7.74 -8.66
C SER A 22 -2.61 -9.06 -8.66
N GLN A 23 -2.93 -9.59 -7.48
CA GLN A 23 -3.76 -10.79 -7.33
C GLN A 23 -5.27 -10.47 -7.33
N GLY A 24 -5.68 -9.21 -7.50
CA GLY A 24 -7.09 -8.82 -7.41
C GLY A 24 -7.69 -9.04 -6.02
N ARG A 25 -6.87 -8.92 -4.96
CA ARG A 25 -7.29 -9.11 -3.55
C ARG A 25 -7.35 -7.81 -2.75
N ALA A 26 -6.79 -6.73 -3.28
CA ALA A 26 -6.76 -5.44 -2.64
C ALA A 26 -6.80 -4.32 -3.68
N VAL A 27 -7.29 -3.15 -3.26
CA VAL A 27 -7.30 -1.92 -4.04
C VAL A 27 -6.48 -0.86 -3.32
N ILE A 28 -5.69 -0.11 -4.09
CA ILE A 28 -4.90 1.00 -3.58
C ILE A 28 -5.51 2.29 -4.09
N SER A 29 -5.77 3.22 -3.17
CA SER A 29 -6.39 4.51 -3.46
C SER A 29 -5.60 5.68 -2.88
N GLN A 30 -5.61 6.80 -3.59
CA GLN A 30 -5.01 8.05 -3.18
C GLN A 30 -5.97 9.20 -3.49
N GLY A 31 -6.20 10.10 -2.52
CA GLY A 31 -7.16 11.19 -2.69
C GLY A 31 -8.58 10.71 -3.02
N GLY A 32 -8.97 9.53 -2.55
CA GLY A 32 -10.29 8.92 -2.83
C GLY A 32 -10.41 8.26 -4.20
N ARG A 33 -9.35 8.20 -5.02
CA ARG A 33 -9.34 7.55 -6.33
C ARG A 33 -8.45 6.32 -6.33
N VAL A 34 -8.87 5.27 -7.04
CA VAL A 34 -8.03 4.10 -7.30
C VAL A 34 -6.85 4.54 -8.17
N VAL A 35 -5.63 4.13 -7.78
CA VAL A 35 -4.40 4.51 -8.47
C VAL A 35 -3.52 3.30 -8.74
N ASP A 36 -2.64 3.40 -9.74
CA ASP A 36 -1.60 2.40 -9.95
C ASP A 36 -0.59 2.44 -8.77
N PRO A 37 -0.35 1.30 -8.09
CA PRO A 37 0.50 1.28 -6.91
C PRO A 37 1.99 1.32 -7.22
N SER A 38 2.39 1.15 -8.48
CA SER A 38 3.80 1.27 -8.91
C SER A 38 4.22 2.73 -9.04
N THR A 39 3.28 3.63 -9.33
CA THR A 39 3.52 5.06 -9.56
C THR A 39 3.05 5.96 -8.41
N ALA A 40 2.16 5.49 -7.54
CA ALA A 40 1.61 6.28 -6.43
C ALA A 40 2.69 6.74 -5.42
N LYS A 41 2.81 8.05 -5.23
CA LYS A 41 3.77 8.69 -4.30
C LYS A 41 3.07 9.24 -3.07
N GLY A 42 3.73 9.19 -1.91
CA GLY A 42 3.19 9.73 -0.67
C GLY A 42 2.07 8.86 -0.07
N PRO A 43 1.20 9.41 0.80
CA PRO A 43 0.21 8.65 1.54
C PRO A 43 -0.78 7.93 0.62
N ILE A 44 -0.99 6.65 0.89
CA ILE A 44 -1.94 5.79 0.17
C ILE A 44 -2.84 5.06 1.17
N ARG A 45 -4.01 4.62 0.70
CA ARG A 45 -4.91 3.73 1.45
C ARG A 45 -4.96 2.38 0.76
N ILE A 46 -5.02 1.32 1.55
CA ILE A 46 -5.22 -0.05 1.08
C ILE A 46 -6.61 -0.48 1.55
N GLY A 47 -7.46 -0.85 0.61
CA GLY A 47 -8.76 -1.48 0.86
C GLY A 47 -8.74 -2.92 0.39
N LEU A 48 -9.59 -3.75 0.99
CA LEU A 48 -9.93 -5.05 0.44
C LEU A 48 -10.98 -4.87 -0.65
N LEU A 49 -10.97 -5.75 -1.65
CA LEU A 49 -12.01 -5.82 -2.68
C LEU A 49 -13.25 -6.55 -2.14
#